data_AF-A0A1U7VQM9-F1
#
_entry.id   AF-A0A1U7VQM9-F1
#
_cell.length_a   1.000
_cell.length_b   1.000
_cell.length_c   1.000
_cell.angle_alpha   90.00
_cell.angle_beta   90.00
_cell.angle_gamma   90.00
#
_symmetry.space_group_name_H-M   'P 1'
#
loop_
_entity.id
_entity.type
_entity.pdbx_description
1 polymer ?
#
loop_
_entity_poly.entity_id
_entity_poly.type
_entity_poly.pdbx_seq_one_letter_code
_entity_poly.pdbx_strand_id
1 'polypeptide(L)'
;MNAQKNMVMEKSTEIGQSSKTQPIEPESKQGSKLELNWGNLFTSNKLVARGMSLTYIAPVIHEGEKITQLQQHEIEEDTEKWKLAVILYVVGDFSSIGSLEHFIAMQWNFAAKPKIFYHNNGYFVVMSNNMDDKNEG
;
A
#
# COMPACT_ATOMS: atom_id res chain seq x y z
N MET A 1 17.99 41.53 35.48
CA MET A 1 16.87 41.80 36.41
C MET A 1 15.95 40.60 36.33
N ASN A 2 15.92 39.74 37.36
CA ASN A 2 15.23 38.45 37.31
C ASN A 2 13.87 38.56 38.02
N ALA A 3 12.84 37.94 37.45
CA ALA A 3 11.58 37.68 38.14
C ALA A 3 11.00 36.34 37.68
N GLN A 4 11.22 35.30 38.50
CA GLN A 4 10.39 34.09 38.47
C GLN A 4 9.06 34.39 39.18
N LYS A 5 7.97 33.74 38.74
CA LYS A 5 6.84 33.43 39.64
C LYS A 5 6.24 32.08 39.26
N ASN A 6 5.95 31.27 40.28
CA ASN A 6 5.64 29.85 40.16
C ASN A 6 4.13 29.56 40.09
N MET A 7 3.82 28.41 39.45
CA MET A 7 2.93 27.33 39.92
C MET A 7 1.46 27.62 40.31
N VAL A 8 0.55 26.95 39.60
CA VAL A 8 -0.51 26.11 40.22
C VAL A 8 -0.52 24.76 39.49
N MET A 9 -0.70 23.66 40.23
CA MET A 9 -0.84 22.29 39.71
C MET A 9 -2.30 21.84 39.84
N GLU A 10 -2.75 20.95 38.94
CA GLU A 10 -3.77 19.87 39.14
C GLU A 10 -3.97 19.16 37.77
N LYS A 11 -4.26 17.85 37.66
CA LYS A 11 -4.11 16.70 38.56
C LYS A 11 -4.17 15.42 37.70
N SER A 12 -3.34 14.42 37.98
CA SER A 12 -3.36 13.13 37.27
C SER A 12 -4.63 12.32 37.55
N THR A 13 -4.99 11.37 36.67
CA THR A 13 -5.51 10.03 37.04
C THR A 13 -5.46 9.11 35.80
N GLU A 14 -4.57 8.11 35.83
CA GLU A 14 -4.78 6.85 35.11
C GLU A 14 -5.76 5.99 35.92
N ILE A 15 -6.69 5.29 35.28
CA ILE A 15 -7.12 3.96 35.75
C ILE A 15 -7.49 3.10 34.55
N GLY A 16 -6.78 1.99 34.36
CA GLY A 16 -7.34 0.84 33.67
C GLY A 16 -7.57 -0.28 34.69
N GLN A 17 -8.76 -0.88 34.74
CA GLN A 17 -8.92 -2.27 35.21
C GLN A 17 -10.27 -2.89 34.84
N SER A 18 -10.26 -4.21 34.73
CA SER A 18 -11.35 -5.10 34.33
C SER A 18 -12.36 -5.36 35.47
N SER A 19 -13.61 -5.71 35.14
CA SER A 19 -14.57 -6.31 36.09
C SER A 19 -15.66 -7.15 35.41
N LYS A 20 -16.14 -8.18 36.14
CA LYS A 20 -17.08 -9.26 35.76
C LYS A 20 -18.21 -9.32 36.83
N THR A 21 -19.43 -9.84 36.61
CA THR A 21 -20.10 -10.52 35.47
C THR A 21 -21.63 -10.54 35.67
N GLN A 22 -22.40 -10.78 34.59
CA GLN A 22 -23.78 -11.35 34.58
C GLN A 22 -24.93 -10.48 35.17
N PRO A 23 -26.21 -10.83 34.90
CA PRO A 23 -26.81 -11.08 33.58
C PRO A 23 -28.14 -10.31 33.39
N ILE A 24 -28.51 -9.98 32.14
CA ILE A 24 -29.83 -9.36 31.85
C ILE A 24 -30.46 -10.09 30.65
N GLU A 25 -31.67 -10.61 30.84
CA GLU A 25 -32.51 -11.22 29.79
C GLU A 25 -33.02 -10.16 28.78
N PRO A 26 -33.40 -10.56 27.56
CA PRO A 26 -33.47 -9.63 26.43
C PRO A 26 -34.79 -8.84 26.37
N GLU A 27 -34.76 -7.55 26.69
CA GLU A 27 -35.73 -6.63 26.09
C GLU A 27 -35.34 -6.30 24.65
N SER A 28 -36.21 -6.68 23.73
CA SER A 28 -36.03 -6.52 22.29
C SER A 28 -35.98 -5.05 21.86
N LYS A 29 -34.81 -4.59 21.41
CA LYS A 29 -34.71 -3.43 20.51
C LYS A 29 -33.86 -3.77 19.30
N GLN A 30 -34.40 -3.45 18.12
CA GLN A 30 -33.91 -3.82 16.81
C GLN A 30 -32.50 -3.29 16.55
N GLY A 31 -31.47 -4.04 16.95
CA GLY A 31 -30.09 -3.75 16.56
C GLY A 31 -29.95 -3.96 15.07
N SER A 32 -29.60 -2.91 14.32
CA SER A 32 -29.22 -3.05 12.92
C SER A 32 -27.97 -3.92 12.84
N LYS A 33 -28.19 -5.20 12.53
CA LYS A 33 -27.13 -6.11 12.08
C LYS A 33 -26.51 -5.46 10.85
N LEU A 34 -25.40 -4.75 11.04
CA LEU A 34 -24.49 -4.40 9.96
C LEU A 34 -23.97 -5.73 9.44
N GLU A 35 -24.68 -6.27 8.45
CA GLU A 35 -24.18 -7.41 7.70
C GLU A 35 -22.87 -6.96 7.07
N LEU A 36 -21.78 -7.51 7.61
CA LEU A 36 -20.45 -7.39 7.06
C LEU A 36 -20.43 -8.16 5.74
N ASN A 37 -21.07 -7.58 4.73
CA ASN A 37 -20.91 -7.97 3.35
C ASN A 37 -19.42 -7.92 3.05
N TRP A 38 -18.82 -9.06 2.69
CA TRP A 38 -17.39 -9.19 2.43
C TRP A 38 -16.89 -8.21 1.37
N GLY A 39 -17.76 -7.78 0.43
CA GLY A 39 -17.44 -6.73 -0.54
C GLY A 39 -17.11 -5.36 0.08
N ASN A 40 -17.61 -5.07 1.29
CA ASN A 40 -17.40 -3.78 1.96
C ASN A 40 -16.08 -3.69 2.75
N LEU A 41 -15.35 -4.80 2.91
CA LEU A 41 -14.09 -4.82 3.68
C LEU A 41 -12.98 -3.96 3.05
N PHE A 42 -13.04 -3.75 1.73
CA PHE A 42 -12.05 -2.97 0.98
C PHE A 42 -12.46 -1.50 0.80
N THR A 43 -13.73 -1.16 1.04
CA THR A 43 -14.30 0.19 0.82
C THR A 43 -13.68 1.26 1.71
N SER A 44 -13.21 0.89 2.91
CA SER A 44 -12.53 1.80 3.83
C SER A 44 -11.05 2.03 3.49
N ASN A 45 -10.46 1.29 2.53
CA ASN A 45 -9.09 1.54 2.13
C ASN A 45 -9.01 2.75 1.19
N LYS A 46 -8.60 3.89 1.77
CA LYS A 46 -8.49 5.19 1.10
C LYS A 46 -7.57 5.20 -0.14
N LEU A 47 -6.70 4.20 -0.29
CA LEU A 47 -5.85 4.01 -1.47
C LEU A 47 -6.54 3.17 -2.56
N VAL A 48 -7.42 2.24 -2.22
CA VAL A 48 -8.20 1.44 -3.19
C VAL A 48 -9.15 2.34 -4.00
N ALA A 49 -9.68 3.40 -3.40
CA ALA A 49 -10.47 4.43 -4.09
C ALA A 49 -9.70 5.20 -5.20
N ARG A 50 -8.39 5.00 -5.33
CA ARG A 50 -7.53 5.49 -6.44
C ARG A 50 -6.73 4.39 -7.12
N GLY A 51 -6.98 3.12 -6.78
CA GLY A 51 -6.28 1.97 -7.33
C GLY A 51 -6.90 1.50 -8.65
N MET A 52 -6.21 0.58 -9.33
CA MET A 52 -6.79 -0.16 -10.46
C MET A 52 -7.87 -1.12 -9.93
N SER A 53 -9.00 -1.19 -10.64
CA SER A 53 -10.05 -2.17 -10.34
C SER A 53 -9.51 -3.57 -10.64
N LEU A 54 -9.43 -4.42 -9.62
CA LEU A 54 -9.01 -5.82 -9.78
C LEU A 54 -10.22 -6.69 -10.13
N THR A 55 -10.14 -7.42 -11.24
CA THR A 55 -11.15 -8.42 -11.62
C THR A 55 -10.85 -9.74 -10.93
N TYR A 56 -11.82 -10.29 -10.21
CA TYR A 56 -11.69 -11.64 -9.62
C TYR A 56 -11.97 -12.71 -10.67
N ILE A 57 -10.98 -13.57 -10.92
CA ILE A 57 -11.13 -14.78 -11.74
C ILE A 57 -11.30 -15.96 -10.78
N ALA A 58 -12.42 -16.68 -10.91
CA ALA A 58 -12.70 -17.83 -10.05
C ALA A 58 -11.84 -19.05 -10.43
N PRO A 59 -11.31 -19.82 -9.46
CA PRO A 59 -10.58 -21.04 -9.73
C PRO A 59 -11.50 -22.14 -10.30
N VAL A 60 -10.95 -22.96 -11.19
CA VAL A 60 -11.61 -24.12 -11.81
C VAL A 60 -11.32 -25.35 -10.96
N ILE A 61 -12.28 -26.27 -10.83
CA ILE A 61 -12.05 -27.56 -10.16
C ILE A 61 -11.60 -28.57 -11.22
N HIS A 62 -10.40 -29.14 -11.04
CA HIS A 62 -9.84 -30.19 -11.89
C HIS A 62 -9.36 -31.33 -10.99
N GLU A 63 -9.83 -32.56 -11.25
CA GLU A 63 -9.51 -33.76 -10.45
C GLU A 63 -9.75 -33.64 -8.92
N GLY A 64 -10.61 -32.70 -8.51
CA GLY A 64 -10.92 -32.40 -7.10
C GLY A 64 -10.07 -31.29 -6.48
N GLU A 65 -9.02 -30.85 -7.16
CA GLU A 65 -8.20 -29.71 -6.75
C GLU A 65 -8.74 -28.39 -7.34
N LYS A 66 -8.54 -27.27 -6.62
CA LYS A 66 -8.88 -25.92 -7.09
C LYS A 66 -7.67 -25.32 -7.80
N ILE A 67 -7.73 -25.19 -9.12
CA ILE A 67 -6.67 -24.66 -9.95
C ILE A 67 -7.06 -23.29 -10.50
N THR A 68 -6.18 -22.30 -10.37
CA THR A 68 -6.29 -21.01 -11.07
C THR A 68 -5.35 -21.04 -12.27
N GLN A 69 -5.88 -20.83 -13.48
CA GLN A 69 -5.07 -20.80 -14.70
C GLN A 69 -4.71 -19.36 -15.09
N LEU A 70 -3.45 -18.99 -14.92
CA LEU A 70 -2.89 -17.77 -15.52
C LEU A 70 -2.87 -17.92 -17.04
N GLN A 71 -3.28 -16.88 -17.76
CA GLN A 71 -3.32 -16.93 -19.22
C GLN A 71 -1.92 -16.65 -19.78
N GLN A 72 -1.41 -17.54 -20.63
CA GLN A 72 -0.05 -17.46 -21.16
C GLN A 72 0.25 -16.11 -21.83
N HIS A 73 -0.72 -15.55 -22.58
CA HIS A 73 -0.57 -14.25 -23.25
C HIS A 73 -0.43 -13.06 -22.27
N GLU A 74 -1.12 -13.10 -21.13
CA GLU A 74 -0.99 -12.07 -20.08
C GLU A 74 0.40 -12.13 -19.44
N ILE A 75 0.90 -13.35 -19.18
CA ILE A 75 2.26 -13.57 -18.66
C ILE A 75 3.30 -13.03 -19.65
N GLU A 76 3.13 -13.27 -20.95
CA GLU A 76 4.03 -12.79 -21.99
C GLU A 76 4.01 -11.27 -22.13
N GLU A 77 2.83 -10.64 -22.16
CA GLU A 77 2.70 -9.17 -22.22
C GLU A 77 3.33 -8.49 -20.99
N ASP A 78 2.99 -8.95 -19.78
CA ASP A 78 3.60 -8.40 -18.57
C ASP A 78 5.10 -8.73 -18.52
N THR A 79 5.57 -9.87 -19.03
CA THR A 79 7.00 -10.18 -19.11
C THR A 79 7.75 -9.18 -20.01
N GLU A 80 7.24 -8.85 -21.21
CA GLU A 80 7.86 -7.84 -22.07
C GLU A 80 7.86 -6.44 -21.43
N LYS A 81 6.81 -6.10 -20.69
CA LYS A 81 6.70 -4.85 -19.94
C LYS A 81 7.65 -4.77 -18.75
N TRP A 82 7.73 -5.82 -17.93
CA TRP A 82 8.61 -5.89 -16.76
C TRP A 82 10.09 -6.06 -17.12
N LYS A 83 10.40 -6.63 -18.30
CA LYS A 83 11.75 -6.65 -18.89
C LYS A 83 12.39 -5.25 -19.01
N LEU A 84 11.58 -4.18 -19.10
CA LEU A 84 12.03 -2.78 -19.17
C LEU A 84 12.17 -2.09 -17.79
N ALA A 85 11.92 -2.81 -16.70
CA ALA A 85 11.91 -2.26 -15.35
C ALA A 85 13.27 -2.36 -14.63
N VAL A 86 13.60 -1.35 -13.84
CA VAL A 86 14.70 -1.35 -12.86
C VAL A 86 14.12 -1.07 -11.47
N ILE A 87 14.47 -1.88 -10.48
CA ILE A 87 14.12 -1.65 -9.07
C ILE A 87 15.29 -0.91 -8.41
N LEU A 88 15.02 0.28 -7.88
CA LEU A 88 16.01 1.10 -7.20
C LEU A 88 15.66 1.26 -5.72
N TYR A 89 16.63 1.00 -4.86
CA TYR A 89 16.53 1.21 -3.42
C TYR A 89 17.53 2.29 -2.99
N VAL A 90 17.08 3.26 -2.20
CA VAL A 90 17.93 4.35 -1.70
C VAL A 90 18.20 4.13 -0.22
N VAL A 91 19.48 4.07 0.16
CA VAL A 91 19.92 3.92 1.55
C VAL A 91 20.10 5.30 2.16
N GLY A 92 19.35 5.61 3.23
CA GLY A 92 19.44 6.89 3.95
C GLY A 92 18.08 7.51 4.21
N ASP A 93 18.04 8.84 4.37
CA ASP A 93 16.81 9.60 4.55
C ASP A 93 15.89 9.56 3.32
N PHE A 94 14.60 9.83 3.55
CA PHE A 94 13.55 9.81 2.52
C PHE A 94 13.87 10.74 1.35
N SER A 95 14.30 10.14 0.25
CA SER A 95 14.46 10.84 -1.03
C SER A 95 13.10 11.11 -1.65
N SER A 96 12.82 12.36 -2.00
CA SER A 96 11.60 12.69 -2.74
C SER A 96 11.66 12.11 -4.15
N ILE A 97 10.51 11.82 -4.77
CA ILE A 97 10.47 11.35 -6.16
C ILE A 97 11.15 12.34 -7.13
N GLY A 98 11.03 13.65 -6.88
CA GLY A 98 11.71 14.68 -7.69
C GLY A 98 13.23 14.71 -7.50
N SER A 99 13.73 14.39 -6.30
CA SER A 99 15.16 14.20 -6.04
C SER A 99 15.71 13.02 -6.85
N LEU A 100 14.93 11.94 -6.94
CA LEU A 100 15.29 10.76 -7.74
C LEU A 100 15.19 11.05 -9.25
N GLU A 101 14.13 11.71 -9.72
CA GLU A 101 14.00 12.13 -11.12
C GLU A 101 15.22 12.97 -11.56
N HIS A 102 15.69 13.88 -10.71
CA HIS A 102 16.85 14.72 -11.01
C HIS A 102 18.17 13.93 -11.00
N PHE A 103 18.38 13.04 -10.00
CA PHE A 103 19.54 12.15 -9.97
C PHE A 103 19.62 11.30 -11.25
N ILE A 104 18.51 10.67 -11.61
CA ILE A 104 18.40 9.83 -12.82
C ILE A 104 18.71 10.65 -14.08
N ALA A 105 18.11 11.82 -14.24
CA ALA A 105 18.35 12.68 -15.42
C ALA A 105 19.79 13.22 -15.51
N MET A 106 20.57 13.13 -14.43
CA MET A 106 21.96 13.60 -14.37
C MET A 106 22.97 12.45 -14.46
N GLN A 107 22.57 11.19 -14.25
CA GLN A 107 23.47 10.01 -14.27
C GLN A 107 23.20 9.05 -15.42
N TRP A 108 21.94 8.95 -15.88
CA TRP A 108 21.52 8.01 -16.92
C TRP A 108 21.14 8.76 -18.21
N ASN A 109 21.68 8.32 -19.35
CA ASN A 109 21.56 8.96 -20.65
C ASN A 109 20.33 8.44 -21.44
N PHE A 110 19.15 8.55 -20.85
CA PHE A 110 17.93 8.07 -21.50
C PHE A 110 17.57 8.84 -22.78
N ALA A 111 17.19 8.09 -23.82
CA ALA A 111 16.63 8.67 -25.05
C ALA A 111 15.28 9.39 -24.80
N ALA A 112 14.53 8.97 -23.79
CA ALA A 112 13.30 9.63 -23.33
C ALA A 112 13.10 9.44 -21.81
N LYS A 113 12.50 10.44 -21.13
CA LYS A 113 12.28 10.40 -19.67
C LYS A 113 11.53 9.11 -19.26
N PRO A 114 12.06 8.32 -18.30
CA PRO A 114 11.40 7.11 -17.81
C PRO A 114 10.21 7.44 -16.90
N LYS A 115 9.36 6.45 -16.64
CA LYS A 115 8.29 6.57 -15.63
C LYS A 115 8.80 6.03 -14.29
N ILE A 116 8.65 6.81 -13.23
CA ILE A 116 9.07 6.42 -11.87
C ILE A 116 7.84 6.22 -10.99
N PHE A 117 7.80 5.09 -10.29
CA PHE A 117 6.78 4.74 -9.33
C PHE A 117 7.41 4.49 -7.96
N TYR A 118 6.78 4.95 -6.88
CA TYR A 118 7.19 4.63 -5.51
C TYR A 118 6.35 3.47 -4.97
N HIS A 119 7.00 2.47 -4.41
CA HIS A 119 6.35 1.32 -3.79
C HIS A 119 6.38 1.43 -2.26
N ASN A 120 5.29 0.99 -1.61
CA ASN A 120 5.09 1.14 -0.16
C ASN A 120 6.16 0.47 0.71
N ASN A 121 6.92 -0.49 0.15
CA ASN A 121 8.05 -1.15 0.83
C ASN A 121 9.37 -0.33 0.76
N GLY A 122 9.33 0.94 0.34
CA GLY A 122 10.49 1.84 0.39
C GLY A 122 11.45 1.74 -0.80
N TYR A 123 10.99 1.23 -1.95
CA TYR A 123 11.76 1.19 -3.19
C TYR A 123 11.03 1.89 -4.34
N PHE A 124 11.77 2.24 -5.38
CA PHE A 124 11.26 2.82 -6.61
C PHE A 124 11.30 1.80 -7.74
N VAL A 125 10.34 1.88 -8.66
CA VAL A 125 10.33 1.15 -9.93
C VAL A 125 10.49 2.18 -11.03
N VAL A 126 11.57 2.06 -11.80
CA VAL A 126 11.85 2.89 -12.98
C VAL A 126 11.54 2.06 -14.22
N MET A 127 10.59 2.52 -15.03
CA MET A 127 10.24 1.89 -16.31
C MET A 127 10.93 2.65 -17.44
N SER A 128 11.88 1.99 -18.10
CA SER A 128 12.58 2.51 -19.28
C SER A 128 11.70 2.42 -20.53
N ASN A 129 12.04 3.18 -21.57
CA ASN A 129 11.26 3.18 -22.82
C ASN A 129 11.74 2.12 -23.81
N ASN A 130 13.01 1.68 -23.71
CA ASN A 130 13.61 0.62 -24.51
C ASN A 130 14.66 -0.16 -23.70
N MET A 131 15.27 -1.18 -24.30
CA MET A 131 16.28 -2.02 -23.64
C MET A 131 17.65 -1.36 -23.47
N ASP A 132 18.04 -0.49 -24.39
CA ASP A 132 19.34 0.21 -24.36
C ASP A 132 19.34 1.22 -23.21
N ASP A 133 18.29 2.05 -23.13
CA ASP A 133 17.92 2.90 -21.98
C ASP A 133 18.10 2.14 -20.65
N LYS A 134 17.56 0.92 -20.55
CA LYS A 134 17.60 0.08 -19.34
C LYS A 134 18.96 -0.59 -19.08
N ASN A 135 19.86 -0.62 -20.06
CA ASN A 135 21.18 -1.25 -19.95
C ASN A 135 22.30 -0.21 -19.75
N GLU A 136 22.04 1.07 -20.01
CA GLU A 136 22.89 2.20 -19.59
C GLU A 136 22.73 2.56 -18.09
N GLY A 137 21.77 1.93 -17.40
CA GLY A 137 21.38 2.20 -16.01
C GLY A 137 22.16 1.44 -14.93
#